data_AF-A0A6S6FXI8-F1
#
_entry.id   AF-A0A6S6FXI8-F1
#
_cell.length_a   1.000
_cell.length_b   1.000
_cell.length_c   1.000
_cell.angle_alpha   90.00
_cell.angle_beta   90.00
_cell.angle_gamma   90.00
#
_symmetry.space_group_name_H-M   'P 1'
#
loop_
_entity.id
_entity.type
_entity.pdbx_description
1 polymer ?
#
loop_
_entity_poly.entity_id
_entity_poly.type
_entity_poly.pdbx_seq_one_letter_code
_entity_poly.pdbx_strand_id
1 'polypeptide(L)'
;MAEHRLDISFEPGPAPSADQHIFAWPGRYETRLGTIGDDWLIGSRFDGVFRVDRAITRVRLYSAEMPPSAASVDVLVRRILPRLMAARGAATIHAAAVATAGAGLLLLGASGAGKSTTTAALATLPEWDVFSDDLSIVWDGAVPLVAPAATGVCVWRASRDGLGIDPALCHAMPGYDGKFRFEPSVPLVTAALPLRAFVFLARDPTIDAPRLTTMNRAHALIEAARQLTLFNPAAPPSEEHAPAIARLNRIARGAKMLRLSYPSRFDALPAVAETLAQVARE
;
A
#
# COMPACT_ATOMS: atom_id res chain seq x y z
N MET A 1 -1.50 5.93 21.85
CA MET A 1 -1.20 6.26 20.44
C MET A 1 -1.84 7.60 20.13
N ALA A 2 -1.16 8.49 19.41
CA ALA A 2 -1.81 9.72 18.96
C ALA A 2 -2.94 9.37 17.98
N GLU A 3 -4.09 10.01 18.12
CA GLU A 3 -5.20 9.81 17.20
C GLU A 3 -4.90 10.54 15.88
N HIS A 4 -4.66 9.79 14.80
CA HIS A 4 -4.36 10.36 13.49
C HIS A 4 -5.66 10.68 12.75
N ARG A 5 -6.45 11.65 13.25
CA ARG A 5 -7.70 12.06 12.59
C ARG A 5 -7.39 12.85 11.31
N LEU A 6 -8.15 12.60 10.25
CA LEU A 6 -8.11 13.34 8.99
C LEU A 6 -9.55 13.60 8.55
N ASP A 7 -9.92 14.87 8.46
CA ASP A 7 -11.28 15.26 8.10
C ASP A 7 -11.37 15.34 6.56
N ILE A 8 -12.21 14.52 5.94
CA ILE A 8 -12.38 14.47 4.48
C ILE A 8 -13.76 15.01 4.12
N SER A 9 -13.82 16.01 3.24
CA SER A 9 -15.07 16.54 2.70
C SER A 9 -15.06 16.54 1.16
N PHE A 10 -16.25 16.52 0.59
CA PHE A 10 -16.49 16.59 -0.85
C PHE A 10 -17.14 17.93 -1.18
N GLU A 11 -16.58 18.64 -2.15
CA GLU A 11 -17.02 19.95 -2.57
C GLU A 11 -17.42 19.88 -4.06
N PRO A 12 -18.69 20.16 -4.41
CA PRO A 12 -19.10 20.26 -5.80
C PRO A 12 -18.54 21.54 -6.43
N GLY A 13 -18.17 21.47 -7.71
CA GLY A 13 -17.86 22.65 -8.51
C GLY A 13 -16.47 22.60 -9.16
N PRO A 14 -16.03 23.72 -9.77
CA PRO A 14 -14.79 23.75 -10.50
C PRO A 14 -13.61 23.49 -9.55
N ALA A 15 -12.73 22.60 -9.98
CA ALA A 15 -11.50 22.33 -9.26
C ALA A 15 -10.58 23.58 -9.29
N PRO A 16 -9.98 23.95 -8.15
CA PRO A 16 -8.96 24.99 -8.14
C PRO A 16 -7.71 24.54 -8.92
N SER A 17 -6.96 25.51 -9.44
CA SER A 17 -5.67 25.29 -10.09
C SER A 17 -4.54 25.60 -9.12
N ALA A 18 -3.39 24.94 -9.28
CA ALA A 18 -2.22 25.21 -8.45
C ALA A 18 -1.59 26.56 -8.82
N ASP A 19 -1.16 27.32 -7.81
CA ASP A 19 -0.32 28.51 -8.00
C ASP A 19 1.09 28.11 -8.41
N GLN A 20 1.60 27.01 -7.84
CA GLN A 20 2.90 26.44 -8.15
C GLN A 20 2.79 24.92 -8.32
N HIS A 21 3.43 24.41 -9.38
CA HIS A 21 3.65 22.98 -9.55
C HIS A 21 4.97 22.57 -8.88
N ILE A 22 4.92 21.52 -8.05
CA ILE A 22 6.08 21.04 -7.29
C ILE A 22 6.63 19.75 -7.88
N PHE A 23 5.77 18.76 -8.12
CA PHE A 23 6.20 17.44 -8.55
C PHE A 23 5.13 16.73 -9.38
N ALA A 24 5.54 15.90 -10.33
CA ALA A 24 4.66 15.02 -11.09
C ALA A 24 5.18 13.59 -10.99
N TRP A 25 4.37 12.68 -10.44
CA TRP A 25 4.75 11.27 -10.40
C TRP A 25 4.56 10.63 -11.78
N PRO A 26 5.55 9.89 -12.29
CA PRO A 26 5.35 9.13 -13.51
C PRO A 26 4.32 8.01 -13.27
N GLY A 27 3.59 7.65 -14.32
CA GLY A 27 2.67 6.52 -14.30
C GLY A 27 1.26 6.88 -14.76
N ARG A 28 0.39 5.88 -14.76
CA ARG A 28 -0.93 5.96 -15.41
C ARG A 28 -1.90 6.93 -14.78
N TYR A 29 -1.73 7.28 -13.51
CA TYR A 29 -2.62 8.22 -12.82
C TYR A 29 -2.23 9.69 -13.05
N GLU A 30 -1.02 9.94 -13.56
CA GLU A 30 -0.47 11.29 -13.78
C GLU A 30 -0.69 12.20 -12.57
N THR A 31 -0.41 11.68 -11.37
CA THR A 31 -0.59 12.41 -10.12
C THR A 31 0.38 13.58 -10.06
N ARG A 32 -0.10 14.75 -9.65
CA ARG A 32 0.68 16.00 -9.57
C ARG A 32 0.51 16.61 -8.19
N LEU A 33 1.60 17.12 -7.62
CA LEU A 33 1.65 17.90 -6.39
C LEU A 33 1.96 19.36 -6.74
N GLY A 34 1.23 20.27 -6.12
CA GLY A 34 1.45 21.70 -6.17
C GLY A 34 0.99 22.37 -4.88
N THR A 35 0.95 23.69 -4.89
CA THR A 35 0.40 24.51 -3.80
C THR A 35 -0.69 25.44 -4.33
N ILE A 36 -1.58 25.86 -3.44
CA ILE A 36 -2.51 26.96 -3.64
C ILE A 36 -2.60 27.76 -2.33
N GLY A 37 -2.13 29.00 -2.34
CA GLY A 37 -1.80 29.72 -1.11
C GLY A 37 -0.88 28.88 -0.21
N ASP A 38 -1.26 28.70 1.05
CA ASP A 38 -0.50 27.89 2.02
C ASP A 38 -0.81 26.38 1.94
N ASP A 39 -1.84 25.99 1.18
CA ASP A 39 -2.31 24.61 1.12
C ASP A 39 -1.60 23.82 0.03
N TRP A 40 -1.58 22.51 0.20
CA TRP A 40 -1.18 21.58 -0.86
C TRP A 40 -2.34 21.36 -1.81
N LEU A 41 -2.00 21.17 -3.08
CA LEU A 41 -2.95 20.78 -4.10
C LEU A 41 -2.44 19.52 -4.80
N ILE A 42 -3.25 18.47 -4.79
CA ILE A 42 -2.92 17.21 -5.47
C ILE A 42 -3.97 16.98 -6.56
N GLY A 43 -3.53 16.72 -7.77
CA GLY A 43 -4.40 16.39 -8.92
C GLY A 43 -4.01 15.08 -9.56
N SER A 44 -4.83 14.60 -10.48
CA SER A 44 -4.55 13.42 -11.32
C SER A 44 -5.06 13.66 -12.75
N ARG A 45 -4.93 12.67 -13.65
CA ARG A 45 -5.61 12.69 -14.95
C ARG A 45 -7.12 12.47 -14.87
N PHE A 46 -7.60 11.90 -13.77
CA PHE A 46 -9.02 11.68 -13.52
C PHE A 46 -9.65 12.96 -12.98
N ASP A 47 -10.98 13.01 -12.95
CA ASP A 47 -11.69 14.04 -12.20
C ASP A 47 -11.28 13.99 -10.72
N GLY A 48 -11.38 15.13 -10.03
CA GLY A 48 -10.97 15.23 -8.64
C GLY A 48 -9.65 15.99 -8.43
N VAL A 49 -9.74 17.11 -7.74
CA VAL A 49 -8.58 17.83 -7.18
C VAL A 49 -8.69 17.87 -5.66
N PHE A 50 -7.60 17.54 -5.01
CA PHE A 50 -7.52 17.36 -3.56
C PHE A 50 -6.75 18.51 -2.95
N ARG A 51 -7.46 19.41 -2.28
CA ARG A 51 -6.84 20.47 -1.49
C ARG A 51 -6.60 19.95 -0.08
N VAL A 52 -5.36 20.00 0.36
CA VAL A 52 -4.94 19.50 1.68
C VAL A 52 -4.34 20.66 2.43
N ASP A 53 -4.82 20.91 3.65
CA ASP A 53 -4.24 21.97 4.48
C ASP A 53 -2.77 21.67 4.81
N ARG A 54 -1.99 22.72 5.10
CA ARG A 54 -0.54 22.55 5.36
C ARG A 54 -0.25 21.56 6.48
N ALA A 55 -1.10 21.52 7.51
CA ALA A 55 -0.99 20.64 8.66
C ALA A 55 -1.46 19.19 8.39
N ILE A 56 -2.05 18.91 7.23
CA ILE A 56 -2.54 17.58 6.83
C ILE A 56 -3.57 17.04 7.85
N THR A 57 -4.51 17.92 8.20
CA THR A 57 -5.66 17.62 9.06
C THR A 57 -6.97 17.59 8.29
N ARG A 58 -7.02 18.20 7.11
CA ARG A 58 -8.22 18.30 6.27
C ARG A 58 -7.90 18.05 4.80
N VAL A 59 -8.71 17.22 4.15
CA VAL A 59 -8.71 17.02 2.68
C VAL A 59 -10.06 17.43 2.13
N ARG A 60 -10.07 18.33 1.16
CA ARG A 60 -11.27 18.65 0.37
C ARG A 60 -11.11 18.12 -1.03
N LEU A 61 -12.01 17.24 -1.46
CA LEU A 61 -12.08 16.75 -2.83
C LEU A 61 -13.05 17.62 -3.63
N TYR A 62 -12.52 18.36 -4.60
CA TYR A 62 -13.29 19.10 -5.59
C TYR A 62 -13.60 18.21 -6.80
N SER A 63 -14.87 18.02 -7.10
CA SER A 63 -15.35 17.25 -8.25
C SER A 63 -16.43 18.02 -9.02
N ALA A 64 -16.40 17.91 -10.35
CA ALA A 64 -17.44 18.50 -11.20
C ALA A 64 -18.80 17.80 -11.02
N GLU A 65 -18.76 16.49 -10.74
CA GLU A 65 -19.93 15.65 -10.53
C GLU A 65 -19.96 15.09 -9.11
N MET A 66 -21.18 14.91 -8.57
CA MET A 66 -21.42 14.31 -7.26
C MET A 66 -22.43 13.16 -7.38
N PRO A 67 -22.14 11.97 -6.79
CA PRO A 67 -20.90 11.63 -6.07
C PRO A 67 -19.66 11.62 -6.98
N PRO A 68 -18.44 11.81 -6.44
CA PRO A 68 -17.22 11.76 -7.25
C PRO A 68 -17.08 10.42 -7.95
N SER A 69 -16.37 10.39 -9.07
CA SER A 69 -16.18 9.13 -9.80
C SER A 69 -15.44 8.09 -8.95
N ALA A 70 -15.69 6.81 -9.24
CA ALA A 70 -14.95 5.71 -8.62
C ALA A 70 -13.42 5.84 -8.83
N ALA A 71 -12.99 6.47 -9.92
CA ALA A 71 -11.58 6.72 -10.19
C ALA A 71 -11.00 7.78 -9.24
N SER A 72 -11.71 8.89 -8.99
CA SER A 72 -11.28 9.91 -8.02
C SER A 72 -11.18 9.34 -6.61
N VAL A 73 -12.16 8.53 -6.21
CA VAL A 73 -12.16 7.86 -4.90
C VAL A 73 -10.99 6.86 -4.81
N ASP A 74 -10.71 6.10 -5.87
CA ASP A 74 -9.55 5.19 -5.92
C ASP A 74 -8.22 5.97 -5.76
N VAL A 75 -8.06 7.10 -6.45
CA VAL A 75 -6.89 7.97 -6.31
C VAL A 75 -6.76 8.48 -4.88
N LEU A 76 -7.85 8.96 -4.28
CA LEU A 76 -7.86 9.42 -2.88
C LEU A 76 -7.31 8.34 -1.96
N VAL A 77 -7.98 7.18 -1.95
CA VAL A 77 -7.72 6.11 -0.97
C VAL A 77 -6.38 5.44 -1.21
N ARG A 78 -6.01 5.15 -2.47
CA ARG A 78 -4.83 4.34 -2.79
C ARG A 78 -3.57 5.14 -3.05
N ARG A 79 -3.67 6.42 -3.40
CA ARG A 79 -2.51 7.25 -3.78
C ARG A 79 -2.27 8.39 -2.80
N ILE A 80 -3.33 9.08 -2.42
CA ILE A 80 -3.20 10.33 -1.66
C ILE A 80 -3.12 10.04 -0.16
N LEU A 81 -4.09 9.33 0.41
CA LEU A 81 -4.12 9.07 1.86
C LEU A 81 -2.82 8.42 2.38
N PRO A 82 -2.20 7.41 1.71
CA PRO A 82 -0.92 6.89 2.16
C PRO A 82 0.20 7.95 2.13
N ARG A 83 0.28 8.79 1.08
CA ARG A 83 1.27 9.87 1.02
C ARG A 83 1.06 10.89 2.14
N LEU A 84 -0.18 11.23 2.47
CA LEU A 84 -0.49 12.10 3.60
C LEU A 84 -0.02 11.47 4.91
N MET A 85 -0.18 10.15 5.09
CA MET A 85 0.35 9.47 6.27
C MET A 85 1.88 9.49 6.33
N ALA A 86 2.59 9.45 5.20
CA ALA A 86 4.05 9.61 5.19
C ALA A 86 4.49 10.96 5.74
N ALA A 87 3.84 12.05 5.32
CA ALA A 87 4.08 13.39 5.86
C ALA A 87 3.68 13.52 7.33
N ARG A 88 2.71 12.73 7.80
CA ARG A 88 2.31 12.66 9.21
C ARG A 88 3.15 11.72 10.07
N GLY A 89 4.26 11.19 9.54
CA GLY A 89 5.21 10.42 10.33
C GLY A 89 5.10 8.90 10.20
N ALA A 90 4.28 8.36 9.31
CA ALA A 90 4.31 6.93 8.98
C ALA A 90 5.40 6.63 7.95
N ALA A 91 5.86 5.38 7.87
CA ALA A 91 6.54 4.89 6.66
C ALA A 91 5.47 4.35 5.72
N THR A 92 5.39 4.88 4.50
CA THR A 92 4.57 4.27 3.45
C THR A 92 5.44 3.56 2.44
N ILE A 93 5.09 2.30 2.17
CA ILE A 93 5.95 1.34 1.49
C ILE A 93 5.14 0.71 0.37
N HIS A 94 5.73 0.62 -0.82
CA HIS A 94 5.16 -0.11 -1.95
C HIS A 94 5.24 -1.62 -1.69
N ALA A 95 4.27 -2.09 -0.93
CA ALA A 95 4.14 -3.43 -0.40
C ALA A 95 2.64 -3.76 -0.28
N ALA A 96 2.35 -5.04 -0.14
CA ALA A 96 1.07 -5.45 0.40
C ALA A 96 1.22 -5.74 1.90
N ALA A 97 0.15 -5.57 2.67
CA ALA A 97 0.09 -5.91 4.07
C ALA A 97 -1.05 -6.90 4.29
N VAL A 98 -0.74 -7.99 4.99
CA VAL A 98 -1.69 -9.02 5.39
C VAL A 98 -1.51 -9.31 6.86
N ALA A 99 -2.54 -9.80 7.53
CA ALA A 99 -2.47 -10.16 8.93
C ALA A 99 -3.11 -11.52 9.20
N THR A 100 -2.57 -12.23 10.17
CA THR A 100 -3.15 -13.45 10.75
C THR A 100 -2.59 -13.61 12.16
N ALA A 101 -3.28 -14.36 13.02
CA ALA A 101 -2.85 -14.61 14.40
C ALA A 101 -2.47 -13.33 15.19
N GLY A 102 -3.17 -12.21 14.94
CA GLY A 102 -2.94 -10.94 15.62
C GLY A 102 -1.65 -10.20 15.23
N ALA A 103 -0.98 -10.63 14.15
CA ALA A 103 0.25 -10.02 13.67
C ALA A 103 0.19 -9.70 12.17
N GLY A 104 0.80 -8.59 11.79
CA GLY A 104 0.89 -8.16 10.39
C GLY A 104 2.20 -8.55 9.73
N LEU A 105 2.14 -8.83 8.44
CA LEU A 105 3.29 -9.09 7.56
C LEU A 105 3.26 -8.10 6.40
N LEU A 106 4.42 -7.53 6.08
CA LEU A 106 4.61 -6.80 4.84
C LEU A 106 5.15 -7.74 3.76
N LEU A 107 4.48 -7.80 2.62
CA LEU A 107 4.91 -8.52 1.43
C LEU A 107 5.57 -7.54 0.46
N LEU A 108 6.89 -7.66 0.32
CA LEU A 108 7.72 -6.83 -0.56
C LEU A 108 8.25 -7.66 -1.72
N GLY A 109 8.80 -6.99 -2.72
CA GLY A 109 9.45 -7.63 -3.85
C GLY A 109 9.39 -6.77 -5.10
N ALA A 110 10.17 -7.13 -6.11
CA ALA A 110 10.15 -6.47 -7.41
C ALA A 110 8.75 -6.50 -8.06
N SER A 111 8.55 -5.70 -9.11
CA SER A 111 7.37 -5.86 -9.95
C SER A 111 7.32 -7.28 -10.51
N GLY A 112 6.14 -7.92 -10.48
CA GLY A 112 5.99 -9.31 -10.90
C GLY A 112 6.40 -10.37 -9.87
N ALA A 113 6.97 -9.98 -8.72
CA ALA A 113 7.32 -10.92 -7.64
C ALA A 113 6.10 -11.63 -6.99
N GLY A 114 4.88 -11.23 -7.36
CA GLY A 114 3.65 -11.89 -6.97
C GLY A 114 2.97 -11.34 -5.72
N LYS A 115 3.34 -10.15 -5.21
CA LYS A 115 2.72 -9.49 -4.04
C LYS A 115 1.20 -9.56 -4.05
N SER A 116 0.55 -8.93 -5.03
CA SER A 116 -0.91 -8.88 -5.10
C SER A 116 -1.55 -10.24 -5.37
N THR A 117 -0.87 -11.15 -6.10
CA THR A 117 -1.35 -12.53 -6.29
C THR A 117 -1.33 -13.31 -4.98
N THR A 118 -0.25 -13.21 -4.21
CA THR A 118 -0.13 -13.86 -2.89
C THR A 118 -1.13 -13.26 -1.93
N THR A 119 -1.26 -11.92 -1.86
CA THR A 119 -2.30 -11.25 -1.06
C THR A 119 -3.71 -11.72 -1.42
N ALA A 120 -4.03 -11.84 -2.72
CA ALA A 120 -5.32 -12.32 -3.16
C ALA A 120 -5.57 -13.78 -2.76
N ALA A 121 -4.55 -14.65 -2.84
CA ALA A 121 -4.66 -16.03 -2.38
C ALA A 121 -4.96 -16.08 -0.88
N LEU A 122 -4.20 -15.32 -0.08
CA LEU A 122 -4.43 -15.23 1.37
C LEU A 122 -5.83 -14.70 1.68
N ALA A 123 -6.31 -13.71 0.94
CA ALA A 123 -7.65 -13.15 1.12
C ALA A 123 -8.81 -14.13 0.81
N THR A 124 -8.53 -15.27 0.17
CA THR A 124 -9.52 -16.36 0.00
C THR A 124 -9.58 -17.30 1.20
N LEU A 125 -8.65 -17.18 2.14
CA LEU A 125 -8.56 -17.99 3.35
C LEU A 125 -9.18 -17.23 4.54
N PRO A 126 -10.02 -17.89 5.37
CA PRO A 126 -10.78 -17.22 6.42
C PRO A 126 -9.93 -16.67 7.58
N GLU A 127 -8.71 -17.16 7.78
CA GLU A 127 -7.81 -16.76 8.86
C GLU A 127 -6.90 -15.56 8.53
N TRP A 128 -7.05 -14.99 7.33
CA TRP A 128 -6.22 -13.90 6.83
C TRP A 128 -7.02 -12.64 6.57
N ASP A 129 -6.51 -11.53 7.10
CA ASP A 129 -7.00 -10.19 6.80
C ASP A 129 -6.08 -9.49 5.81
N VAL A 130 -6.68 -8.75 4.87
CA VAL A 130 -5.93 -7.83 4.01
C VAL A 130 -5.94 -6.44 4.61
N PHE A 131 -4.75 -5.94 4.93
CA PHE A 131 -4.58 -4.57 5.43
C PHE A 131 -4.38 -3.60 4.28
N SER A 132 -3.61 -3.98 3.26
CA SER A 132 -3.41 -3.15 2.09
C SER A 132 -2.88 -3.93 0.89
N ASP A 133 -3.14 -3.46 -0.32
CA ASP A 133 -2.36 -3.79 -1.52
C ASP A 133 -1.91 -2.50 -2.22
N ASP A 134 -0.73 -2.51 -2.84
CA ASP A 134 -0.03 -1.38 -3.47
C ASP A 134 0.74 -0.46 -2.48
N LEU A 135 0.08 0.20 -1.52
CA LEU A 135 0.76 1.05 -0.52
C LEU A 135 0.36 0.66 0.90
N SER A 136 1.33 0.17 1.68
CA SER A 136 1.18 -0.15 3.09
C SER A 136 1.62 1.00 3.99
N ILE A 137 0.97 1.15 5.14
CA ILE A 137 1.24 2.20 6.12
C ILE A 137 1.76 1.54 7.39
N VAL A 138 2.96 1.93 7.82
CA VAL A 138 3.57 1.41 9.05
C VAL A 138 4.02 2.56 9.95
N TRP A 139 3.56 2.52 11.19
CA TRP A 139 3.96 3.44 12.24
C TRP A 139 5.17 2.86 12.99
N ASP A 140 6.16 3.71 13.26
CA ASP A 140 7.26 3.35 14.15
C ASP A 140 6.82 3.45 15.62
N GLY A 141 7.68 2.95 16.52
CA GLY A 141 7.38 2.86 17.94
C GLY A 141 8.24 1.80 18.61
N ALA A 142 7.99 1.52 19.89
CA ALA A 142 8.63 0.41 20.60
C ALA A 142 8.34 -0.93 19.92
N VAL A 143 7.09 -1.10 19.47
CA VAL A 143 6.66 -2.15 18.55
C VAL A 143 6.11 -1.45 17.31
N PRO A 144 6.68 -1.70 16.11
CA PRO A 144 6.13 -1.11 14.89
C PRO A 144 4.74 -1.68 14.61
N LEU A 145 3.83 -0.83 14.11
CA LEU A 145 2.45 -1.20 13.84
C LEU A 145 2.14 -1.03 12.35
N VAL A 146 1.58 -2.04 11.72
CA VAL A 146 1.00 -1.93 10.38
C VAL A 146 -0.47 -1.57 10.51
N ALA A 147 -0.89 -0.53 9.79
CA ALA A 147 -2.26 -0.04 9.80
C ALA A 147 -3.01 -0.50 8.53
N PRO A 148 -4.32 -0.81 8.63
CA PRO A 148 -5.17 -0.98 7.46
C PRO A 148 -5.17 0.29 6.59
N ALA A 149 -5.18 0.10 5.27
CA ALA A 149 -5.25 1.16 4.26
C ALA A 149 -6.23 0.73 3.15
N ALA A 150 -5.79 0.60 1.89
CA ALA A 150 -6.65 0.15 0.80
C ALA A 150 -6.73 -1.39 0.74
N THR A 151 -7.80 -1.96 1.29
CA THR A 151 -7.99 -3.42 1.46
C THR A 151 -8.31 -4.17 0.17
N GLY A 152 -8.88 -3.50 -0.85
CA GLY A 152 -9.12 -4.13 -2.16
C GLY A 152 -7.81 -4.51 -2.88
N VAL A 153 -7.71 -5.75 -3.34
CA VAL A 153 -6.50 -6.33 -3.93
C VAL A 153 -6.48 -6.17 -5.45
N CYS A 154 -5.39 -5.63 -6.01
CA CYS A 154 -5.27 -5.41 -7.44
C CYS A 154 -4.80 -6.68 -8.17
N VAL A 155 -5.73 -7.41 -8.78
CA VAL A 155 -5.46 -8.69 -9.45
C VAL A 155 -5.57 -8.58 -10.97
N TRP A 156 -4.64 -9.22 -11.69
CA TRP A 156 -4.79 -9.45 -13.13
C TRP A 156 -5.78 -10.57 -13.39
N ARG A 157 -6.44 -10.56 -14.57
CA ARG A 157 -7.36 -11.63 -15.00
C ARG A 157 -6.81 -13.03 -14.74
N ALA A 158 -5.55 -13.30 -15.12
CA ALA A 158 -4.92 -14.59 -14.92
C ALA A 158 -4.79 -14.99 -13.43
N SER A 159 -4.56 -14.04 -12.53
CA SER A 159 -4.55 -14.32 -11.08
C SER A 159 -5.94 -14.57 -10.53
N ARG A 160 -6.95 -13.78 -10.97
CA ARG A 160 -8.35 -14.03 -10.61
C ARG A 160 -8.78 -15.44 -11.01
N ASP A 161 -8.55 -15.79 -12.28
CA ASP A 161 -8.99 -17.08 -12.85
C ASP A 161 -8.21 -18.24 -12.23
N GLY A 162 -6.89 -18.11 -12.09
CA GLY A 162 -6.04 -19.14 -11.50
C GLY A 162 -6.28 -19.38 -10.00
N LEU A 163 -6.83 -18.40 -9.28
CA LEU A 163 -7.23 -18.53 -7.87
C LEU A 163 -8.70 -18.93 -7.71
N GLY A 164 -9.47 -19.03 -8.80
CA GLY A 164 -10.91 -19.29 -8.73
C GLY A 164 -11.70 -18.19 -8.01
N ILE A 165 -11.21 -16.94 -8.03
CA ILE A 165 -11.89 -15.81 -7.39
C ILE A 165 -13.16 -15.50 -8.17
N ASP A 166 -14.29 -15.42 -7.46
CA ASP A 166 -15.59 -15.08 -8.02
C ASP A 166 -15.52 -13.73 -8.76
N PRO A 167 -15.79 -13.69 -10.08
CA PRO A 167 -15.84 -12.44 -10.85
C PRO A 167 -16.81 -11.40 -10.27
N ALA A 168 -17.85 -11.81 -9.53
CA ALA A 168 -18.79 -10.88 -8.88
C ALA A 168 -18.13 -10.04 -7.77
N LEU A 169 -17.02 -10.51 -7.18
CA LEU A 169 -16.23 -9.79 -6.18
C LEU A 169 -15.16 -8.89 -6.82
N CYS A 170 -15.12 -8.80 -8.14
CA CYS A 170 -14.08 -8.10 -8.88
C CYS A 170 -14.65 -6.92 -9.67
N HIS A 171 -14.09 -5.73 -9.44
CA HIS A 171 -14.43 -4.51 -10.18
C HIS A 171 -13.30 -4.12 -11.13
N ALA A 172 -13.62 -3.69 -12.35
CA ALA A 172 -12.60 -3.22 -13.28
C ALA A 172 -11.83 -2.02 -12.69
N MET A 173 -10.50 -2.03 -12.79
CA MET A 173 -9.68 -0.92 -12.34
C MET A 173 -9.65 0.20 -13.38
N PRO A 174 -9.99 1.45 -13.02
CA PRO A 174 -9.86 2.59 -13.93
C PRO A 174 -8.44 2.73 -14.50
N GLY A 175 -8.32 2.91 -15.82
CA GLY A 175 -7.03 3.07 -16.50
C GLY A 175 -6.22 1.78 -16.73
N TYR A 176 -6.82 0.60 -16.47
CA TYR A 176 -6.21 -0.69 -16.77
C TYR A 176 -7.14 -1.57 -17.61
N ASP A 177 -6.61 -2.10 -18.71
CA ASP A 177 -7.24 -3.22 -19.41
C ASP A 177 -6.83 -4.54 -18.74
N GLY A 178 -7.80 -5.42 -18.48
CA GLY A 178 -7.58 -6.75 -17.89
C GLY A 178 -7.15 -6.79 -16.42
N LYS A 179 -7.20 -5.67 -15.69
CA LYS A 179 -6.91 -5.61 -14.24
C LYS A 179 -8.16 -5.29 -13.43
N PHE A 180 -8.33 -6.00 -12.33
CA PHE A 180 -9.47 -5.90 -11.44
C PHE A 180 -9.03 -5.55 -10.02
N ARG A 181 -9.94 -4.93 -9.28
CA ARG A 181 -9.89 -4.80 -7.83
C ARG A 181 -10.81 -5.86 -7.26
N PHE A 182 -10.21 -6.87 -6.63
CA PHE A 182 -10.90 -7.87 -5.85
C PHE A 182 -11.20 -7.28 -4.47
N GLU A 183 -12.46 -7.27 -4.08
CA GLU A 183 -12.91 -6.88 -2.74
C GLU A 183 -13.23 -8.17 -1.96
N PRO A 184 -12.35 -8.61 -1.04
CA PRO A 184 -12.59 -9.84 -0.30
C PRO A 184 -13.79 -9.68 0.62
N SER A 185 -14.62 -10.74 0.73
CA SER A 185 -15.79 -10.78 1.61
C SER A 185 -15.41 -10.98 3.09
N VAL A 186 -14.42 -10.24 3.58
CA VAL A 186 -13.96 -10.26 4.97
C VAL A 186 -14.36 -8.96 5.68
N PRO A 187 -14.61 -8.98 7.00
CA PRO A 187 -14.92 -7.76 7.75
C PRO A 187 -13.84 -6.69 7.58
N LEU A 188 -14.27 -5.42 7.57
CA LEU A 188 -13.33 -4.30 7.53
C LEU A 188 -12.47 -4.29 8.79
N VAL A 189 -11.16 -4.48 8.63
CA VAL A 189 -10.21 -4.32 9.73
C VAL A 189 -9.85 -2.85 9.88
N THR A 190 -9.99 -2.33 11.10
CA THR A 190 -9.71 -0.92 11.42
C THR A 190 -8.58 -0.75 12.42
N ALA A 191 -8.24 -1.79 13.18
CA ALA A 191 -7.16 -1.76 14.16
C ALA A 191 -5.79 -2.02 13.52
N ALA A 192 -4.79 -1.22 13.88
CA ALA A 192 -3.40 -1.50 13.55
C ALA A 192 -2.88 -2.69 14.37
N LEU A 193 -2.01 -3.51 13.77
CA LEU A 193 -1.44 -4.69 14.40
C LEU A 193 0.09 -4.62 14.46
N PRO A 194 0.74 -5.29 15.43
CA PRO A 194 2.19 -5.44 15.45
C PRO A 194 2.74 -5.98 14.13
N LEU A 195 3.71 -5.28 13.55
CA LEU A 195 4.43 -5.75 12.37
C LEU A 195 5.45 -6.81 12.78
N ARG A 196 5.26 -8.04 12.30
CA ARG A 196 6.12 -9.18 12.62
C ARG A 196 7.29 -9.33 11.66
N ALA A 197 7.06 -9.17 10.37
CA ALA A 197 8.09 -9.38 9.36
C ALA A 197 7.89 -8.55 8.10
N PHE A 198 9.03 -8.19 7.50
CA PHE A 198 9.16 -7.87 6.09
C PHE A 198 9.48 -9.18 5.37
N VAL A 199 8.61 -9.61 4.47
CA VAL A 199 8.76 -10.82 3.66
C VAL A 199 8.97 -10.42 2.21
N PHE A 200 10.20 -10.58 1.72
CA PHE A 200 10.60 -10.30 0.36
C PHE A 200 10.30 -11.52 -0.51
N LEU A 201 9.27 -11.41 -1.34
CA LEU A 201 8.81 -12.45 -2.24
C LEU A 201 9.77 -12.59 -3.42
N ALA A 202 10.14 -13.84 -3.70
CA ALA A 202 10.92 -14.21 -4.87
C ALA A 202 10.28 -15.43 -5.53
N ARG A 203 9.71 -15.24 -6.71
CA ARG A 203 9.25 -16.38 -7.51
C ARG A 203 10.46 -17.12 -8.07
N ASP A 204 10.47 -18.43 -7.91
CA ASP A 204 11.54 -19.31 -8.39
C ASP A 204 10.90 -20.55 -9.01
N PRO A 205 10.90 -20.69 -10.35
CA PRO A 205 10.32 -21.84 -11.03
C PRO A 205 11.16 -23.12 -10.87
N THR A 206 12.36 -23.05 -10.29
CA THR A 206 13.28 -24.19 -10.15
C THR A 206 13.11 -24.97 -8.84
N ILE A 207 12.27 -24.47 -7.92
CA ILE A 207 11.96 -25.12 -6.66
C ILE A 207 10.51 -25.62 -6.67
N ASP A 208 10.27 -26.69 -5.91
CA ASP A 208 8.94 -27.32 -5.83
C ASP A 208 8.10 -26.89 -4.63
N ALA A 209 8.74 -26.28 -3.63
CA ALA A 209 8.13 -25.86 -2.37
C ALA A 209 8.67 -24.51 -1.89
N PRO A 210 7.88 -23.72 -1.13
CA PRO A 210 8.32 -22.46 -0.57
C PRO A 210 9.49 -22.63 0.41
N ARG A 211 10.43 -21.69 0.38
CA ARG A 211 11.61 -21.67 1.26
C ARG A 211 11.78 -20.29 1.87
N LEU A 212 11.82 -20.27 3.21
CA LEU A 212 12.04 -19.06 3.98
C LEU A 212 13.50 -18.97 4.42
N THR A 213 14.13 -17.82 4.20
CA THR A 213 15.52 -17.56 4.62
C THR A 213 15.63 -16.20 5.27
N THR A 214 16.53 -16.05 6.24
CA THR A 214 16.85 -14.75 6.83
C THR A 214 17.66 -13.92 5.85
N MET A 215 17.30 -12.65 5.68
CA MET A 215 18.08 -11.72 4.87
C MET A 215 19.15 -11.01 5.70
N ASN A 216 20.27 -10.67 5.05
CA ASN A 216 21.17 -9.66 5.59
C ASN A 216 20.39 -8.36 5.79
N ARG A 217 20.44 -7.81 7.01
CA ARG A 217 19.65 -6.63 7.39
C ARG A 217 19.95 -5.40 6.54
N ALA A 218 21.21 -5.16 6.18
CA ALA A 218 21.58 -4.01 5.35
C ALA A 218 21.02 -4.15 3.93
N HIS A 219 21.13 -5.34 3.33
CA HIS A 219 20.52 -5.61 2.03
C HIS A 219 18.99 -5.49 2.06
N ALA A 220 18.33 -6.06 3.06
CA ALA A 220 16.88 -5.94 3.22
C ALA A 220 16.43 -4.47 3.38
N LEU A 221 17.18 -3.67 4.15
CA LEU A 221 16.91 -2.24 4.30
C LEU A 221 17.07 -1.48 2.97
N ILE A 222 18.10 -1.78 2.17
CA ILE A 222 18.27 -1.17 0.85
C ILE A 222 17.12 -1.54 -0.07
N GLU A 223 16.70 -2.81 -0.09
CA GLU A 223 15.57 -3.26 -0.89
C GLU A 223 14.25 -2.60 -0.44
N ALA A 224 14.00 -2.50 0.86
CA ALA A 224 12.80 -1.83 1.40
C ALA A 224 12.83 -0.30 1.19
N ALA A 225 14.00 0.34 1.30
CA ALA A 225 14.15 1.79 1.10
C ALA A 225 13.79 2.20 -0.33
N ARG A 226 14.08 1.35 -1.33
CA ARG A 226 13.66 1.55 -2.73
C ARG A 226 12.15 1.50 -2.93
N GLN A 227 11.40 0.94 -1.97
CA GLN A 227 9.95 0.87 -1.99
C GLN A 227 9.29 2.01 -1.20
N LEU A 228 10.06 2.92 -0.57
CA LEU A 228 9.48 4.03 0.17
C LEU A 228 8.72 4.98 -0.76
N THR A 229 7.54 5.38 -0.32
CA THR A 229 6.76 6.46 -0.93
C THR A 229 6.88 7.71 -0.06
N LEU A 230 7.31 8.80 -0.68
CA LEU A 230 7.42 10.11 -0.05
C LEU A 230 6.19 10.96 -0.36
N PHE A 231 5.91 11.94 0.49
CA PHE A 231 4.85 12.90 0.24
C PHE A 231 5.28 13.94 -0.79
N ASN A 232 6.41 14.62 -0.56
CA ASN A 232 7.02 15.57 -1.47
C ASN A 232 8.42 15.12 -1.92
N PRO A 233 8.55 14.37 -3.02
CA PRO A 233 9.85 13.93 -3.52
C PRO A 233 10.79 15.06 -3.97
N ALA A 234 10.27 16.26 -4.23
CA ALA A 234 11.06 17.42 -4.64
C ALA A 234 11.63 18.22 -3.44
N ALA A 235 11.24 17.89 -2.21
CA ALA A 235 11.76 18.56 -1.03
C ALA A 235 13.27 18.25 -0.84
N PRO A 236 14.01 19.12 -0.12
CA PRO A 236 15.38 18.83 0.28
C PRO A 236 15.49 17.44 0.94
N PRO A 237 16.55 16.65 0.65
CA PRO A 237 16.70 15.30 1.21
C PRO A 237 16.64 15.23 2.74
N SER A 238 17.06 16.29 3.43
CA SER A 238 16.99 16.42 4.89
C SER A 238 15.56 16.46 5.44
N GLU A 239 14.58 16.90 4.64
CA GLU A 239 13.18 17.07 5.05
C GLU A 239 12.33 15.82 4.83
N GLU A 240 12.55 15.11 3.72
CA GLU A 240 11.72 13.94 3.34
C GLU A 240 12.51 12.63 3.33
N HIS A 241 13.60 12.56 2.57
CA HIS A 241 14.31 11.30 2.32
C HIS A 241 15.01 10.74 3.57
N ALA A 242 15.82 11.56 4.25
CA ALA A 242 16.59 11.13 5.41
C ALA A 242 15.67 10.73 6.59
N PRO A 243 14.62 11.50 6.95
CA PRO A 243 13.66 11.09 7.96
C PRO A 243 12.91 9.80 7.60
N ALA A 244 12.52 9.62 6.34
CA ALA A 244 11.84 8.39 5.88
C ALA A 244 12.74 7.15 6.00
N ILE A 245 14.01 7.24 5.59
CA ILE A 245 14.99 6.15 5.74
C ILE A 245 15.26 5.86 7.21
N ALA A 246 15.45 6.90 8.04
CA ALA A 246 15.67 6.72 9.48
C ALA A 246 14.48 6.03 10.15
N ARG A 247 13.25 6.38 9.75
CA ARG A 247 12.01 5.74 10.22
C ARG A 247 11.92 4.29 9.79
N LEU A 248 12.16 3.99 8.52
CA LEU A 248 12.22 2.62 8.02
C LEU A 248 13.24 1.78 8.82
N ASN A 249 14.41 2.33 9.13
CA ASN A 249 15.42 1.65 9.93
C ASN A 249 14.94 1.36 11.36
N ARG A 250 14.21 2.29 12.00
CA ARG A 250 13.60 2.04 13.32
C ARG A 250 12.57 0.92 13.26
N ILE A 251 11.65 0.97 12.29
CA ILE A 251 10.64 -0.08 12.07
C ILE A 251 11.30 -1.44 11.85
N ALA A 252 12.32 -1.49 11.00
CA ALA A 252 13.09 -2.68 10.69
C ALA A 252 13.79 -3.32 11.89
N ARG A 253 14.05 -2.58 12.97
CA ARG A 253 14.63 -3.15 14.20
C ARG A 253 13.63 -4.01 14.98
N GLY A 254 12.34 -3.69 14.89
CA GLY A 254 11.27 -4.42 15.57
C GLY A 254 10.66 -5.57 14.77
N ALA A 255 11.14 -5.84 13.55
CA ALA A 255 10.57 -6.86 12.67
C ALA A 255 11.64 -7.78 12.05
N LYS A 256 11.25 -9.02 11.74
CA LYS A 256 12.09 -9.98 10.99
C LYS A 256 12.26 -9.52 9.52
N MET A 257 13.41 -9.80 8.93
CA MET A 257 13.71 -9.52 7.52
C MET A 257 13.95 -10.85 6.79
N LEU A 258 12.96 -11.30 6.03
CA LEU A 258 12.91 -12.66 5.50
C LEU A 258 12.72 -12.64 3.98
N ARG A 259 13.35 -13.58 3.29
CA ARG A 259 13.07 -13.86 1.89
C ARG A 259 12.26 -15.13 1.78
N LEU A 260 11.15 -15.07 1.05
CA LEU A 260 10.34 -16.23 0.70
C LEU A 260 10.51 -16.51 -0.79
N SER A 261 11.31 -17.53 -1.10
CA SER A 261 11.39 -18.08 -2.46
C SER A 261 10.26 -19.10 -2.64
N TYR A 262 9.50 -19.05 -3.73
CA TYR A 262 8.39 -19.98 -3.94
C TYR A 262 8.10 -20.31 -5.42
N PRO A 263 7.51 -21.48 -5.72
CA PRO A 263 7.18 -21.88 -7.09
C PRO A 263 6.26 -20.89 -7.81
N SER A 264 6.45 -20.72 -9.11
CA SER A 264 5.66 -19.77 -9.95
C SER A 264 4.32 -20.34 -10.42
N ARG A 265 3.58 -21.05 -9.55
CA ARG A 265 2.33 -21.76 -9.86
C ARG A 265 1.28 -21.55 -8.76
N PHE A 266 0.00 -21.51 -9.14
CA PHE A 266 -1.09 -21.16 -8.22
C PHE A 266 -1.33 -22.24 -7.15
N ASP A 267 -1.16 -23.51 -7.50
CA ASP A 267 -1.28 -24.66 -6.60
C ASP A 267 -0.22 -24.69 -5.48
N ALA A 268 0.85 -23.89 -5.58
CA ALA A 268 1.84 -23.72 -4.52
C ALA A 268 1.45 -22.65 -3.47
N LEU A 269 0.43 -21.83 -3.75
CA LEU A 269 0.02 -20.73 -2.85
C LEU A 269 -0.54 -21.19 -1.49
N PRO A 270 -1.21 -22.35 -1.36
CA PRO A 270 -1.55 -22.89 -0.04
C PRO A 270 -0.32 -23.13 0.85
N ALA A 271 0.74 -23.73 0.31
CA ALA A 271 1.99 -23.94 1.06
C ALA A 271 2.70 -22.60 1.39
N VAL A 272 2.56 -21.59 0.52
CA VAL A 272 3.02 -20.21 0.82
C VAL A 272 2.25 -19.63 1.99
N ALA A 273 0.92 -19.80 2.03
CA ALA A 273 0.09 -19.34 3.12
C ALA A 273 0.47 -19.98 4.46
N GLU A 274 0.67 -21.30 4.48
CA GLU A 274 1.14 -22.03 5.67
C GLU A 274 2.48 -21.49 6.18
N THR A 275 3.44 -21.28 5.27
CA THR A 275 4.76 -20.71 5.60
C THR A 275 4.63 -19.31 6.21
N LEU A 276 3.80 -18.45 5.63
CA LEU A 276 3.57 -17.11 6.16
C LEU A 276 2.82 -17.13 7.50
N ALA A 277 1.88 -18.04 7.70
CA ALA A 277 1.16 -18.20 8.96
C ALA A 277 2.10 -18.62 10.09
N GLN A 278 3.11 -19.45 9.81
CA GLN A 278 4.16 -19.79 10.78
C GLN A 278 4.96 -18.54 11.18
N VAL A 279 5.35 -17.70 10.22
CA VAL A 279 6.06 -16.45 10.51
C VAL A 279 5.26 -15.53 11.44
N ALA A 280 3.94 -15.44 11.24
CA ALA A 280 3.07 -14.60 12.06
C ALA A 280 2.99 -15.07 13.53
N ARG A 281 3.05 -16.39 13.78
CA ARG A 281 2.94 -17.00 15.12
C ARG A 281 4.22 -16.91 15.97
N GLU A 282 5.40 -16.82 15.33
CA GLU A 282 6.72 -16.82 15.98
C GLU A 282 7.25 -15.42 16.30
#